data_AF-R6X0H0-F1
#
_entry.id   AF-R6X0H0-F1
#
_cell.length_a   1.000
_cell.length_b   1.000
_cell.length_c   1.000
_cell.angle_alpha   90.00
_cell.angle_beta   90.00
_cell.angle_gamma   90.00
#
_symmetry.space_group_name_H-M   'P 1'
#
loop_
_entity.id
_entity.type
_entity.pdbx_description
1 polymer ?
#
loop_
_entity_poly.entity_id
_entity_poly.type
_entity_poly.pdbx_seq_one_letter_code
_entity_poly.pdbx_strand_id
1 'polypeptide(L)' 'MLSIFVMKEGVKRYRIFVDRIDAGDPGASKRERMEHAARTFAAQLERIVRRYPTQWFNYYDFWE' A
#
# COMPACT_ATOMS: atom_id res chain seq x y z
N MET A 1 0.58 6.95 10.22
CA MET A 1 1.06 5.61 9.85
C MET A 1 1.79 5.71 8.52
N LEU A 2 2.70 4.79 8.20
CA LEU A 2 3.46 4.80 6.95
C LEU A 2 3.24 3.48 6.20
N SER A 3 3.16 3.54 4.88
CA SER A 3 3.28 2.37 3.99
C SER A 3 4.70 2.32 3.46
N ILE A 4 5.29 1.12 3.40
CA ILE A 4 6.63 0.92 2.86
C ILE A 4 6.56 -0.16 1.80
N PHE A 5 7.01 0.15 0.58
CA PHE A 5 7.12 -0.81 -0.51
C PHE A 5 8.56 -0.85 -1.02
N VAL A 6 9.13 -2.06 -1.11
CA VAL A 6 10.54 -2.26 -1.51
C VAL A 6 10.56 -3.07 -2.78
N MET A 7 11.04 -2.46 -3.87
CA MET A 7 11.01 -3.05 -5.20
C MET A 7 12.42 -3.25 -5.74
N LYS A 8 12.69 -4.41 -6.32
CA LYS A 8 13.98 -4.71 -6.94
C LYS A 8 14.05 -4.09 -8.34
N GLU A 9 15.11 -3.33 -8.63
CA GLU A 9 15.31 -2.66 -9.93
C GLU A 9 16.62 -3.06 -10.63
N GLY A 10 17.43 -3.92 -10.02
CA GLY A 10 18.69 -4.41 -10.57
C GLY A 10 19.33 -5.44 -9.65
N VAL A 11 20.47 -6.03 -10.02
CA VAL A 11 21.10 -7.14 -9.25
C VAL A 11 21.29 -6.78 -7.78
N LYS A 12 21.83 -5.60 -7.48
CA LYS A 12 22.04 -5.06 -6.13
C LYS A 12 21.28 -3.76 -5.86
N ARG A 13 20.26 -3.44 -6.68
CA ARG A 13 19.53 -2.16 -6.61
C ARG A 13 18.08 -2.38 -6.21
N TYR A 14 17.66 -1.63 -5.20
CA TYR A 14 16.28 -1.58 -4.72
C TYR A 14 15.80 -0.13 -4.69
N ARG A 15 14.49 0.05 -4.87
CA ARG A 15 13.80 1.31 -4.69
C ARG A 15 12.80 1.16 -3.56
N ILE A 16 12.84 2.08 -2.62
CA ILE A 16 11.92 2.13 -1.49
C ILE A 16 10.94 3.26 -1.72
N PHE A 17 9.65 2.96 -1.61
CA PHE A 17 8.58 3.94 -1.58
C PHE A 17 8.06 4.03 -0.16
N VAL A 18 8.11 5.22 0.43
CA VAL A 18 7.61 5.50 1.77
C VAL A 18 6.55 6.57 1.64
N ASP A 19 5.29 6.18 1.83
CA ASP A 19 4.15 7.09 1.77
C ASP A 19 3.47 7.18 3.13
N ARG A 20 2.86 8.34 3.41
CA ARG A 20 2.04 8.51 4.59
C ARG A 20 0.68 7.86 4.36
N ILE A 21 0.23 7.05 5.31
CA ILE A 21 -1.15 6.56 5.32
C ILE A 21 -1.99 7.59 6.04
N ASP A 22 -2.84 8.26 5.26
CA ASP A 22 -3.86 9.16 5.76
C ASP A 22 -4.96 8.36 6.44
N ALA A 23 -5.36 8.79 7.64
CA ALA A 23 -6.45 8.18 8.40
C ALA A 23 -7.73 9.02 8.29
N GLY A 24 -7.75 10.03 7.43
CA GLY A 24 -8.88 10.94 7.25
C GLY A 24 -9.04 11.92 8.41
N ASP A 25 -10.24 12.44 8.55
CA ASP A 25 -10.58 13.45 9.56
C ASP A 25 -10.29 12.97 11.00
N PRO A 26 -9.47 13.71 11.78
CA PRO A 26 -9.25 13.43 13.20
C PRO A 26 -10.53 13.42 14.05
N GLY A 27 -11.58 14.15 13.64
CA GLY A 27 -12.88 14.20 14.31
C GLY A 27 -13.80 13.02 14.01
N ALA A 28 -13.48 12.20 13.01
CA ALA A 28 -14.29 11.04 12.64
C ALA A 28 -14.18 9.89 13.66
N SER A 29 -15.15 8.99 13.64
CA SER A 29 -15.13 7.81 14.52
C SER A 29 -13.91 6.94 14.24
N LYS A 30 -13.49 6.16 15.24
CA LYS A 30 -12.36 5.21 15.08
C LYS A 30 -12.55 4.28 13.88
N ARG A 31 -13.78 3.80 13.65
CA ARG A 31 -14.10 2.91 12.53
C ARG A 31 -13.89 3.60 11.19
N GLU A 32 -14.43 4.80 11.01
CA GLU A 32 -14.28 5.58 9.77
C GLU A 32 -12.81 5.89 9.49
N ARG A 33 -12.05 6.24 10.52
CA ARG A 33 -10.60 6.49 10.40
C ARG A 33 -9.83 5.23 9.99
N MET A 34 -10.18 4.08 10.54
CA MET A 34 -9.56 2.80 10.17
C MET A 34 -9.91 2.42 8.72
N GLU A 35 -11.16 2.59 8.31
CA GLU A 35 -11.58 2.35 6.93
C GLU A 35 -10.87 3.29 5.95
N HIS A 36 -10.71 4.56 6.30
CA HIS A 36 -9.98 5.54 5.47
C HIS A 36 -8.50 5.18 5.34
N ALA A 37 -7.87 4.78 6.46
CA ALA A 37 -6.49 4.30 6.45
C ALA A 37 -6.33 3.04 5.57
N ALA A 38 -7.26 2.09 5.66
CA ALA A 38 -7.24 0.88 4.83
C ALA A 38 -7.38 1.21 3.34
N ARG A 39 -8.31 2.11 2.98
CA ARG A 39 -8.48 2.58 1.58
C ARG A 39 -7.23 3.29 1.07
N THR A 40 -6.62 4.14 1.88
CA THR A 40 -5.38 4.84 1.51
C THR A 40 -4.24 3.86 1.25
N PHE A 41 -4.07 2.87 2.12
CA PHE A 41 -3.06 1.82 1.92
C PHE A 41 -3.34 1.00 0.66
N ALA A 42 -4.59 0.59 0.42
CA ALA A 42 -4.98 -0.18 -0.75
C ALA A 42 -4.69 0.58 -2.06
N ALA A 43 -4.96 1.89 -2.11
CA ALA A 43 -4.64 2.73 -3.26
C ALA A 43 -3.13 2.86 -3.50
N GLN A 44 -2.35 3.04 -2.43
CA GLN A 44 -0.88 3.07 -2.50
C GLN A 44 -0.32 1.74 -2.98
N LEU A 45 -0.87 0.63 -2.50
CA LEU A 45 -0.52 -0.72 -2.91
C LEU A 45 -0.84 -0.94 -4.39
N GLU A 46 -2.06 -0.60 -4.84
CA GLU A 46 -2.47 -0.74 -6.24
C GLU A 46 -1.51 -0.01 -7.18
N ARG A 47 -1.15 1.23 -6.82
CA ARG A 47 -0.16 2.02 -7.57
C ARG A 47 1.18 1.30 -7.71
N ILE A 48 1.65 0.62 -6.67
CA ILE A 48 2.91 -0.12 -6.69
C ILE A 48 2.80 -1.41 -7.50
N VAL A 49 1.73 -2.19 -7.31
CA VAL A 49 1.49 -3.44 -8.04
C VAL A 49 1.37 -3.18 -9.55
N ARG A 50 0.68 -2.10 -9.95
CA ARG A 50 0.61 -1.69 -11.36
C ARG A 50 1.99 -1.33 -11.94
N ARG A 51 2.90 -0.80 -11.13
CA ARG A 51 4.26 -0.43 -11.55
C ARG A 51 5.24 -1.61 -11.55
N TYR A 52 5.04 -2.59 -10.66
CA TYR A 52 5.90 -3.77 -10.51
C TYR A 52 5.06 -5.07 -10.47
N PRO A 53 4.31 -5.39 -11.53
CA PRO A 53 3.31 -6.48 -11.49
C PRO A 53 3.93 -7.86 -11.25
N THR A 54 5.16 -8.09 -11.73
CA THR A 54 5.87 -9.37 -11.56
C THR A 54 6.46 -9.57 -10.17
N GLN A 55 6.42 -8.56 -9.30
CA GLN A 55 6.95 -8.60 -7.93
C GLN A 55 5.82 -8.61 -6.89
N TRP A 56 4.57 -8.78 -7.31
CA TRP A 56 3.43 -9.00 -6.43
C TRP A 56 3.28 -10.50 -6.14
N PHE A 57 3.91 -10.96 -5.06
CA PHE A 57 3.91 -12.37 -4.65
C PHE A 57 2.64 -12.77 -3.91
N ASN A 58 1.47 -12.34 -4.42
CA ASN A 58 0.19 -12.71 -3.86
C ASN A 58 -0.38 -13.90 -4.63
N TYR A 59 -0.40 -15.05 -3.98
CA TYR A 59 -0.93 -16.31 -4.53
C TYR A 59 -2.26 -16.71 -3.88
N TYR A 60 -2.87 -15.80 -3.11
CA TYR A 60 -4.15 -16.03 -2.48
C TYR A 60 -5.27 -15.58 -3.42
N ASP A 61 -6.36 -16.34 -3.40
CA ASP A 61 -7.60 -15.90 -4.01
C ASP A 61 -8.31 -14.94 -3.06
N PHE A 62 -8.11 -13.64 -3.29
CA PHE A 62 -8.65 -12.58 -2.44
C PHE A 62 -10.02 -12.08 -2.90
N TRP A 63 -10.43 -12.40 -4.12
CA TRP A 63 -11.62 -11.85 -4.76
C TRP A 63 -12.56 -13.00 -5.12
N GLU A 64 -13.65 -13.13 -4.35
CA GLU A 64 -14.81 -13.96 -4.70
C GLU A 64 -15.75 -13.22 -5.67
#